data_AF-A0A971ESB7-F1
#
_entry.id   AF-A0A971ESB7-F1
#
_cell.length_a   1.000
_cell.length_b   1.000
_cell.length_c   1.000
_cell.angle_alpha   90.00
_cell.angle_beta   90.00
_cell.angle_gamma   90.00
#
_symmetry.space_group_name_H-M   'P 1'
#
loop_
_entity.id
_entity.type
_entity.pdbx_description
1 polymer ?
#
loop_
_entity_poly.entity_id
_entity_poly.type
_entity_poly.pdbx_seq_one_letter_code
_entity_poly.pdbx_strand_id
1 'polypeptide(L)'
;MLVNMKSDTQTITAKLKLLVGREQKDQLLTTALRYRDALNHASRVAFAHGKMSQAMKLQKRVYSELRETFGLPAQMACNAPRQVAASYKVLWSR
;
A
#
# COMPACT_ATOMS: atom_id res chain seq x y z
N MET A 1 -35.06 38.13 8.51
CA MET A 1 -35.14 36.65 8.54
C MET A 1 -34.41 36.15 7.30
N LEU A 2 -33.19 35.62 7.45
CA LEU A 2 -32.42 35.04 6.35
C LEU A 2 -32.17 33.57 6.71
N VAL A 3 -32.85 32.66 6.01
CA VAL A 3 -32.65 31.22 6.15
C VAL A 3 -31.51 30.81 5.23
N ASN A 4 -30.39 30.39 5.82
CA ASN A 4 -29.22 29.95 5.10
C ASN A 4 -29.46 28.48 4.64
N MET A 5 -29.75 28.27 3.36
CA MET A 5 -29.89 26.93 2.77
C MET A 5 -28.49 26.32 2.56
N LYS A 6 -28.11 25.34 3.40
CA LYS A 6 -26.99 24.43 3.10
C LYS A 6 -27.43 23.47 2.01
N SER A 7 -26.68 23.43 0.91
CA SER A 7 -26.85 22.40 -0.12
C SER A 7 -26.30 21.07 0.39
N ASP A 8 -27.18 20.08 0.55
CA ASP A 8 -26.77 18.72 0.92
C ASP A 8 -26.05 18.06 -0.27
N THR A 9 -24.75 17.81 -0.11
CA THR A 9 -23.95 17.11 -1.12
C THR A 9 -24.19 15.61 -0.98
N GLN A 10 -24.94 15.00 -1.91
CA GLN A 10 -25.09 13.55 -1.97
C GLN A 10 -23.88 12.89 -2.64
N THR A 11 -23.32 11.87 -1.99
CA THR A 11 -22.26 11.01 -2.56
C THR A 11 -22.87 9.74 -3.11
N ILE A 12 -22.77 9.52 -4.43
CA ILE A 12 -23.22 8.29 -5.09
C ILE A 12 -22.00 7.40 -5.33
N THR A 13 -22.11 6.12 -4.96
CA THR A 13 -21.04 5.12 -5.18
C THR A 13 -21.53 4.05 -6.14
N ALA A 14 -20.76 3.76 -7.19
CA ALA A 14 -21.04 2.69 -8.14
C ALA A 14 -19.90 1.67 -8.17
N LYS A 15 -20.24 0.38 -8.30
CA LYS A 15 -19.26 -0.68 -8.50
C LYS A 15 -18.97 -0.83 -9.99
N LEU A 16 -17.72 -0.63 -10.38
CA LEU A 16 -17.27 -0.77 -11.76
C LEU A 16 -16.37 -2.00 -11.89
N LYS A 17 -16.51 -2.72 -13.00
CA LYS A 17 -15.59 -3.80 -13.38
C LYS A 17 -14.62 -3.27 -14.42
N LEU A 18 -13.33 -3.38 -14.14
CA LEU A 18 -12.30 -3.04 -15.10
C LEU A 18 -12.14 -4.20 -16.10
N LEU A 19 -12.45 -3.94 -17.37
CA LEU A 19 -12.17 -4.86 -18.47
C LEU A 19 -10.81 -4.47 -19.06
N VAL A 20 -9.90 -5.43 -19.15
CA VAL A 20 -8.51 -5.19 -19.59
C VAL A 20 -8.18 -6.04 -20.80
N GLY A 21 -7.43 -5.46 -21.74
CA GLY A 21 -6.79 -6.19 -22.83
C GLY A 21 -5.61 -7.03 -22.34
N ARG A 22 -5.04 -7.84 -23.24
CA ARG A 22 -3.91 -8.72 -22.92
C ARG A 22 -2.70 -7.95 -22.38
N GLU A 23 -2.29 -6.90 -23.08
CA GLU A 23 -1.14 -6.07 -22.67
C GLU A 23 -1.36 -5.41 -21.30
N GLN A 24 -2.55 -4.86 -21.05
CA GLN A 24 -2.89 -4.27 -19.76
C GLN A 24 -2.87 -5.30 -18.63
N LYS A 25 -3.31 -6.53 -18.90
CA LYS A 25 -3.22 -7.64 -17.94
C LYS A 25 -1.78 -7.95 -17.58
N ASP A 26 -0.88 -7.97 -18.57
CA ASP A 26 0.55 -8.21 -18.35
C ASP A 26 1.22 -7.08 -17.55
N GLN A 27 0.82 -5.83 -17.81
CA GLN A 27 1.25 -4.66 -17.03
C GLN A 27 0.78 -4.74 -15.57
N LEU A 28 -0.47 -5.14 -15.34
CA LEU A 28 -1.04 -5.35 -14.00
C LEU A 28 -0.31 -6.47 -13.26
N LEU A 29 -0.03 -7.58 -13.93
CA LEU A 29 0.69 -8.71 -13.34
C LEU A 29 2.11 -8.30 -12.97
N THR A 30 2.82 -7.60 -13.85
CA THR A 30 4.16 -7.08 -13.58
C THR A 30 4.16 -6.17 -12.35
N THR A 31 3.16 -5.29 -12.24
CA THR A 31 2.99 -4.42 -11.07
C THR A 31 2.72 -5.20 -9.79
N ALA A 32 1.87 -6.23 -9.85
CA ALA A 32 1.57 -7.09 -8.71
C ALA A 32 2.80 -7.87 -8.23
N LEU A 33 3.62 -8.38 -9.16
CA LEU A 33 4.87 -9.07 -8.85
C LEU A 33 5.89 -8.15 -8.19
N ARG A 34 6.10 -6.94 -8.72
CA ARG A 34 6.95 -5.92 -8.09
C ARG A 34 6.48 -5.58 -6.67
N TYR A 35 5.16 -5.45 -6.47
CA TYR A 35 4.59 -5.19 -5.16
C TYR A 35 4.78 -6.34 -4.18
N ARG A 36 4.60 -7.58 -4.63
CA ARG A 36 4.91 -8.79 -3.84
C ARG A 36 6.37 -8.80 -3.41
N ASP A 37 7.29 -8.50 -4.32
CA ASP A 37 8.73 -8.53 -4.03
C ASP A 37 9.13 -7.44 -3.03
N ALA A 38 8.51 -6.26 -3.13
CA ALA A 38 8.61 -5.19 -2.14
C ALA A 38 8.07 -5.59 -0.75
N LEU A 39 6.92 -6.28 -0.69
CA LEU A 39 6.37 -6.81 0.57
C LEU A 39 7.34 -7.81 1.20
N ASN A 40 7.90 -8.73 0.41
CA ASN A 40 8.89 -9.69 0.86
C ASN A 40 10.17 -9.02 1.38
N HIS A 41 10.65 -7.99 0.68
CA HIS A 41 11.79 -7.20 1.12
C HIS A 41 11.50 -6.50 2.46
N ALA A 42 10.39 -5.77 2.56
CA ALA A 42 10.01 -5.06 3.79
C ALA A 42 9.80 -6.03 4.97
N SER A 43 9.25 -7.22 4.69
CA SER A 43 9.12 -8.33 5.65
C SER A 43 10.48 -8.80 6.18
N ARG A 44 11.45 -9.06 5.29
CA ARG A 44 12.81 -9.44 5.69
C ARG A 44 13.48 -8.36 6.53
N VAL A 45 13.38 -7.10 6.12
CA VAL A 45 13.92 -5.96 6.89
C VAL A 45 13.29 -5.88 8.27
N ALA A 46 11.96 -6.00 8.37
CA ALA A 46 11.25 -5.99 9.64
C ALA A 46 11.71 -7.11 10.58
N PHE A 47 11.89 -8.32 10.05
CA PHE A 47 12.36 -9.46 10.83
C PHE A 47 13.81 -9.27 11.31
N ALA A 48 14.71 -8.89 10.41
CA ALA A 48 16.13 -8.67 10.71
C ALA A 48 16.35 -7.56 11.75
N HIS A 49 15.45 -6.58 11.83
CA HIS A 49 15.54 -5.46 12.78
C HIS A 49 14.74 -5.70 14.07
N GLY A 50 14.81 -6.92 14.61
CA GLY A 50 14.25 -7.25 15.91
C GLY A 50 12.74 -7.34 15.93
N LYS A 51 12.14 -7.98 14.91
CA LYS A 51 10.68 -8.13 14.79
C LYS A 51 9.95 -6.78 14.86
N MET A 52 10.30 -5.88 13.94
CA MET A 52 9.75 -4.54 13.87
C MET A 52 8.33 -4.50 13.28
N SER A 53 7.32 -4.20 14.11
CA SER A 53 5.91 -4.03 13.70
C SER A 53 5.47 -2.56 13.61
N GLN A 54 6.41 -1.62 13.65
CA GLN A 54 6.15 -0.18 13.64
C GLN A 54 6.23 0.40 12.22
N ALA A 55 5.07 0.66 11.61
CA ALA A 55 4.94 1.06 10.20
C ALA A 55 5.83 2.24 9.80
N MET A 56 5.83 3.32 10.59
CA MET A 56 6.62 4.53 10.29
C MET A 56 8.13 4.26 10.36
N LYS A 57 8.58 3.44 11.32
CA LYS A 57 10.00 3.08 11.44
C LYS A 57 10.43 2.19 10.28
N LEU A 58 9.58 1.24 9.88
CA LEU A 58 9.85 0.36 8.75
C LEU A 58 9.88 1.14 7.43
N GLN A 59 8.92 2.04 7.20
CA GLN A 59 8.89 2.87 6.01
C GLN A 59 10.16 3.71 5.86
N LYS A 60 10.63 4.36 6.94
CA LYS A 60 11.90 5.11 6.92
C LYS A 60 13.11 4.27 6.48
N ARG A 61 13.08 2.96 6.72
CA ARG A 61 14.16 2.03 6.35
C ARG A 61 14.08 1.58 4.90
N VAL A 62 12.88 1.32 4.39
CA VAL A 62 12.72 0.64 3.09
C VAL A 62 12.30 1.58 1.96
N TYR A 63 11.80 2.78 2.25
CA TYR A 63 11.13 3.63 1.26
C TYR A 63 11.98 3.91 0.01
N SER A 64 13.24 4.32 0.17
CA SER A 64 14.12 4.60 -0.98
C SER A 64 14.34 3.36 -1.83
N GLU A 65 14.63 2.21 -1.23
CA GLU A 65 14.80 0.95 -1.96
C GLU A 65 13.51 0.52 -2.68
N LEU A 66 12.34 0.69 -2.04
CA LEU A 66 11.05 0.42 -2.67
C LEU A 66 10.77 1.32 -3.88
N ARG A 67 11.24 2.58 -3.86
CA ARG A 67 11.08 3.54 -4.97
C ARG A 67 12.06 3.26 -6.10
N GLU A 68 13.33 3.02 -5.76
CA GLU A 68 14.45 3.00 -6.70
C GLU A 68 14.70 1.59 -7.25
N THR A 69 14.66 0.56 -6.41
CA THR A 69 14.97 -0.83 -6.81
C THR A 69 13.74 -1.55 -7.32
N PHE A 70 12.61 -1.44 -6.60
CA PHE A 70 11.35 -2.11 -6.99
C PHE A 70 10.48 -1.27 -7.94
N GLY A 71 10.87 -0.01 -8.19
CA GLY A 71 10.17 0.90 -9.10
C GLY A 71 8.73 1.21 -8.67
N LEU A 72 8.41 1.12 -7.38
CA LEU A 72 7.04 1.32 -6.90
C LEU A 72 6.66 2.80 -6.90
N PRO A 73 5.42 3.16 -7.28
CA PRO A 73 4.91 4.52 -7.08
C PRO A 73 4.82 4.86 -5.59
N ALA A 74 4.86 6.15 -5.26
CA ALA A 74 4.94 6.65 -3.88
C ALA A 74 3.88 6.05 -2.95
N GLN A 75 2.63 5.96 -3.42
CA GLN A 75 1.54 5.36 -2.63
C GLN A 75 1.81 3.90 -2.29
N MET A 76 2.31 3.10 -3.24
CA MET A 76 2.63 1.68 -3.01
C MET A 76 3.86 1.51 -2.11
N ALA A 77 4.89 2.35 -2.29
CA ALA A 77 6.07 2.37 -1.42
C ALA A 77 5.73 2.72 0.04
N CYS A 78 4.69 3.52 0.27
CA CYS A 78 4.15 3.77 1.62
C CYS A 78 3.26 2.61 2.11
N ASN A 79 2.48 2.00 1.23
CA ASN A 79 1.51 0.95 1.59
C ASN A 79 2.20 -0.36 1.97
N ALA A 80 3.24 -0.77 1.25
CA ALA A 80 3.96 -2.03 1.52
C ALA A 80 4.44 -2.15 2.98
N PRO A 81 5.26 -1.21 3.53
CA PRO A 81 5.70 -1.29 4.92
C PRO A 81 4.54 -1.15 5.91
N ARG A 82 3.47 -0.41 5.57
CA ARG A 82 2.27 -0.32 6.41
C ARG A 82 1.55 -1.67 6.53
N GLN A 83 1.38 -2.38 5.43
CA GLN A 83 0.74 -3.70 5.41
C GLN A 83 1.57 -4.72 6.18
N VAL A 84 2.88 -4.81 5.91
CA VAL A 84 3.80 -5.71 6.62
C VAL A 84 3.77 -5.46 8.13
N ALA A 85 3.89 -4.19 8.54
CA ALA A 85 3.83 -3.82 9.94
C ALA A 85 2.49 -4.18 10.61
N ALA A 86 1.36 -3.97 9.91
CA ALA A 86 0.04 -4.32 10.41
C ALA A 86 -0.11 -5.85 10.59
N SER A 87 0.30 -6.64 9.59
CA SER A 87 0.30 -8.11 9.67
C SER A 87 1.12 -8.60 10.86
N TYR A 88 2.32 -8.04 11.06
CA TYR A 88 3.19 -8.43 12.15
C TYR A 88 2.78 -7.91 13.52
N LYS A 89 2.11 -6.75 13.58
CA LYS A 89 1.54 -6.26 14.84
C LYS A 89 0.57 -7.29 15.42
N VAL A 90 -0.27 -7.90 14.58
CA VAL A 90 -1.21 -8.95 15.01
C VAL A 90 -0.48 -10.25 15.36
N LEU A 91 0.55 -10.64 14.61
CA LEU A 91 1.25 -11.90 14.78
C LEU A 91 2.20 -11.94 15.98
N TRP A 92 2.87 -10.83 16.31
CA TRP A 92 3.86 -10.77 17.40
C TRP A 92 3.33 -10.20 18.70
N SER A 93 2.09 -9.69 18.71
CA SER A 93 1.39 -9.32 19.94
C SER A 93 0.62 -10.49 20.57
N ARG A 94 0.71 -11.69 19.99
CA ARG A 94 0.16 -12.94 20.51
C ARG A 94 1.31 -13.80 21.00
#